data_AF-H1LQ30-F1
#
_entry.id   AF-H1LQ30-F1
#
_cell.length_a   1.000
_cell.length_b   1.000
_cell.length_c   1.000
_cell.angle_alpha   90.00
_cell.angle_beta   90.00
_cell.angle_gamma   90.00
#
_symmetry.space_group_name_H-M   'P 1'
#
loop_
_entity.id
_entity.type
_entity.pdbx_description
1 polymer ?
#
loop_
_entity_poly.entity_id
_entity_poly.type
_entity_poly.pdbx_seq_one_letter_code
_entity_poly.pdbx_strand_id
1 'polypeptide(L)'
;MLSKERLSQLAEMESILDEANGFLTEAEQFLEKWQAFLPKMKRLEHYYFEGDWREDFEAYENGEVPKDQPCGVLSEDLVFNASVAQRGLAIEYLKVVTKILDQTK
;
A
#
# COMPACT_ATOMS: atom_id res chain seq x y z
N MET A 1 32.67 23.94 28.67
CA MET A 1 31.32 23.33 28.58
C MET A 1 30.61 23.89 27.36
N LEU A 2 29.68 23.15 26.75
CA LEU A 2 28.85 23.66 25.64
C LEU A 2 27.99 24.84 26.11
N SER A 3 27.61 25.74 25.20
CA SER A 3 26.67 26.81 25.51
C SER A 3 25.25 26.26 25.67
N LYS A 4 24.36 27.03 26.30
CA LYS A 4 22.96 26.64 26.46
C LYS A 4 22.26 26.41 25.11
N GLU A 5 22.57 27.26 24.14
CA GLU A 5 22.04 27.17 22.77
C GLU A 5 22.47 25.87 22.11
N ARG A 6 23.75 25.50 22.23
CA ARG A 6 24.26 24.23 21.69
C ARG A 6 23.68 23.00 22.39
N LEU A 7 23.41 23.09 23.68
CA LEU A 7 22.73 22.01 24.43
C LEU A 7 21.26 21.87 24.01
N SER A 8 20.56 22.99 23.78
CA SER A 8 19.18 22.98 23.27
C SER A 8 19.10 22.34 21.89
N GLN A 9 20.01 22.72 20.98
CA GLN A 9 20.06 22.14 19.65
C GLN A 9 20.34 20.63 19.70
N LEU A 10 21.23 20.18 20.58
CA LEU A 10 21.52 18.76 20.74
C LEU A 10 20.27 17.98 21.17
N ALA A 11 19.52 18.49 22.14
CA ALA A 11 18.29 17.86 22.61
C ALA A 11 17.21 17.79 21.52
N GLU A 12 17.09 18.84 20.70
CA GLU A 12 16.17 18.87 19.56
C GLU A 12 16.55 17.81 18.51
N MET A 13 17.82 17.71 18.14
CA MET A 13 18.28 16.71 17.17
C MET A 13 18.12 15.28 17.70
N GLU A 14 18.33 15.06 19.00
CA GLU A 14 18.10 13.76 19.64
C GLU A 14 16.63 13.34 19.55
N SER A 15 15.70 14.27 19.85
CA SER A 15 14.26 14.01 19.70
C SER A 15 13.89 13.64 18.26
N ILE A 16 14.43 14.37 17.28
CA ILE A 16 14.19 14.08 15.86
C ILE A 16 14.77 12.71 15.47
N LEU A 17 15.93 12.33 16.00
CA LEU A 17 16.53 11.02 15.76
C LEU A 17 15.67 9.89 16.31
N ASP A 18 15.17 10.03 17.53
CA ASP A 18 14.27 9.05 18.16
C ASP A 18 12.98 8.89 17.36
N GLU A 19 12.37 9.99 16.95
CA GLU A 19 11.18 10.00 16.08
C GLU A 19 11.46 9.33 14.73
N ALA A 20 12.61 9.64 14.11
CA ALA A 20 13.01 9.04 12.84
C ALA A 20 13.18 7.52 12.95
N ASN A 21 13.84 7.04 14.01
CA ASN A 21 14.05 5.61 14.23
C ASN A 21 12.72 4.85 14.41
N GLY A 22 11.78 5.44 15.15
CA GLY A 22 10.43 4.89 15.31
C GLY A 22 9.69 4.78 13.97
N PHE A 23 9.62 5.90 13.25
CA PHE A 23 8.94 5.94 11.95
C PHE A 23 9.56 5.00 10.91
N LEU A 24 10.90 4.94 10.83
CA LEU A 24 11.58 4.06 9.86
C LEU A 24 11.32 2.58 10.15
N THR A 25 11.22 2.19 11.42
CA THR A 25 10.84 0.83 11.80
C THR A 25 9.42 0.49 11.33
N GLU A 26 8.47 1.41 11.53
CA GLU A 26 7.08 1.23 11.04
C GLU A 26 7.02 1.16 9.51
N ALA A 27 7.79 2.02 8.83
CA ALA A 27 7.86 2.05 7.37
C ALA A 27 8.42 0.74 6.79
N GLU A 28 9.46 0.17 7.41
CA GLU A 28 10.03 -1.13 7.03
C GLU A 28 9.00 -2.26 7.17
N GLN A 29 8.33 -2.35 8.32
CA GLN A 29 7.29 -3.35 8.56
C GLN A 29 6.12 -3.24 7.57
N PHE A 30 5.71 -2.02 7.24
CA PHE A 30 4.67 -1.80 6.23
C PHE A 30 5.13 -2.22 4.84
N LEU A 31 6.38 -1.92 4.47
CA LEU A 31 6.97 -2.32 3.20
C LEU A 31 6.99 -3.85 3.05
N GLU A 32 7.45 -4.57 4.08
CA GLU A 32 7.43 -6.04 4.10
C GLU A 32 6.01 -6.59 3.93
N LYS A 33 5.05 -6.03 4.68
CA LYS A 33 3.63 -6.42 4.58
C LYS A 33 3.10 -6.19 3.17
N TRP A 34 3.41 -5.06 2.54
CA TRP A 34 2.94 -4.76 1.21
C TRP A 34 3.58 -5.69 0.16
N GLN A 35 4.89 -5.92 0.24
CA GLN A 35 5.60 -6.87 -0.62
C GLN A 35 5.00 -8.29 -0.53
N ALA A 36 4.70 -8.76 0.68
CA ALA A 36 4.05 -10.06 0.89
C ALA A 36 2.61 -10.10 0.35
N PHE A 37 1.93 -8.96 0.25
CA PHE A 37 0.58 -8.86 -0.30
C PHE A 37 0.55 -8.81 -1.84
N LEU A 38 1.63 -8.34 -2.50
CA LEU A 38 1.67 -8.18 -3.97
C LEU A 38 1.23 -9.44 -4.74
N PRO A 39 1.64 -10.67 -4.40
CA PRO A 39 1.18 -11.86 -5.10
C PRO A 39 -0.33 -12.10 -4.97
N LYS A 40 -0.91 -11.75 -3.82
CA LYS A 40 -2.37 -11.87 -3.60
C LYS A 40 -3.13 -10.85 -4.43
N MET A 41 -2.64 -9.61 -4.51
CA MET A 41 -3.24 -8.61 -5.38
C MET A 41 -3.17 -9.03 -6.84
N LYS A 42 -2.01 -9.53 -7.31
CA LYS A 42 -1.88 -10.04 -8.69
C LYS A 42 -2.85 -11.17 -9.00
N ARG A 43 -3.08 -12.07 -8.04
CA ARG A 43 -4.08 -13.15 -8.20
C ARG A 43 -5.49 -12.58 -8.33
N LEU A 44 -5.85 -11.57 -7.53
CA LEU A 44 -7.14 -10.90 -7.61
C LEU A 44 -7.33 -10.16 -8.94
N GLU A 45 -6.29 -9.45 -9.41
CA GLU A 45 -6.30 -8.79 -10.71
C GLU A 45 -6.43 -9.80 -11.84
N HIS A 46 -5.65 -10.89 -11.80
CA HIS A 46 -5.73 -11.94 -12.81
C HIS A 46 -7.12 -12.55 -12.87
N TYR A 47 -7.74 -12.88 -11.73
CA TYR A 47 -9.13 -13.34 -11.69
C TYR A 47 -10.07 -12.42 -12.44
N TYR A 48 -10.02 -11.11 -12.17
CA TYR A 48 -10.92 -10.12 -12.75
C TYR A 48 -10.64 -9.81 -14.24
N PHE A 49 -9.37 -9.68 -14.63
CA PHE A 49 -9.02 -9.23 -15.99
C PHE A 49 -8.83 -10.36 -17.00
N GLU A 50 -8.41 -11.54 -16.55
CA GLU A 50 -7.89 -12.62 -17.40
C GLU A 50 -8.41 -14.02 -17.04
N GLY A 51 -9.02 -14.16 -15.87
CA GLY A 51 -9.52 -15.43 -15.34
C GLY A 51 -11.03 -15.56 -15.44
N ASP A 52 -11.60 -16.38 -14.56
CA ASP A 52 -12.98 -16.87 -14.63
C ASP A 52 -14.05 -15.84 -14.17
N TRP A 53 -13.71 -14.56 -14.02
CA TRP A 53 -14.63 -13.56 -13.49
C TRP A 53 -15.91 -13.43 -14.30
N ARG A 54 -15.84 -13.54 -15.64
CA ARG A 54 -17.03 -13.42 -16.50
C ARG A 54 -17.97 -14.59 -16.32
N GLU A 55 -17.42 -15.79 -16.31
CA GLU A 55 -18.14 -17.03 -16.13
C GLU A 55 -18.80 -17.07 -14.73
N ASP A 56 -18.07 -16.66 -13.70
CA ASP A 56 -18.61 -16.59 -12.33
C ASP A 56 -19.68 -15.50 -12.19
N PHE A 57 -19.53 -14.37 -12.88
CA PHE A 57 -20.55 -13.32 -12.94
C PHE A 57 -21.84 -13.82 -13.61
N GLU A 58 -21.73 -14.52 -14.74
CA GLU A 58 -22.89 -15.14 -15.40
C GLU A 58 -23.57 -16.19 -14.50
N ALA A 59 -22.79 -17.04 -13.81
CA ALA A 59 -23.33 -18.01 -12.86
C ALA A 59 -24.05 -17.32 -11.69
N TYR A 60 -23.54 -16.20 -11.21
CA TYR A 60 -24.19 -15.38 -10.19
C TYR A 60 -25.54 -14.83 -10.68
N GLU A 61 -25.58 -14.25 -11.89
CA GLU A 61 -26.81 -13.73 -12.50
C GLU A 61 -27.85 -14.83 -12.76
N ASN A 62 -27.40 -16.05 -13.08
CA ASN A 62 -28.26 -17.23 -13.23
C ASN A 62 -28.76 -17.80 -11.89
N GLY A 63 -28.30 -17.27 -10.75
CA GLY A 63 -28.69 -17.73 -9.41
C GLY A 63 -28.02 -19.03 -8.98
N GLU A 64 -26.88 -19.38 -9.59
CA GLU A 64 -26.10 -20.59 -9.29
C GLU A 64 -25.19 -20.39 -8.06
N VAL A 65 -24.98 -19.14 -7.64
CA VAL A 65 -24.21 -18.80 -6.44
C VAL A 65 -25.13 -18.71 -5.21
N PRO A 66 -24.77 -19.36 -4.08
CA PRO A 66 -25.54 -19.26 -2.84
C PRO A 66 -25.78 -17.81 -2.40
N LYS A 67 -27.02 -17.48 -2.00
CA LYS A 67 -27.41 -16.10 -1.65
C LYS A 67 -26.67 -15.51 -0.46
N ASP A 68 -26.11 -16.35 0.41
CA ASP A 68 -25.33 -15.98 1.58
C ASP A 68 -23.83 -15.80 1.27
N GLN A 69 -23.38 -16.16 0.07
CA GLN A 69 -22.00 -15.96 -0.38
C GLN A 69 -21.76 -14.48 -0.72
N PRO A 70 -20.80 -13.78 -0.08
CA PRO A 70 -20.42 -12.44 -0.48
C PRO A 70 -19.77 -12.46 -1.88
N CYS A 71 -20.33 -11.67 -2.80
CA CYS A 71 -19.92 -11.64 -4.21
C CYS A 71 -19.36 -10.28 -4.63
N GLY A 72 -18.75 -9.52 -3.71
CA GLY A 72 -18.17 -8.21 -4.04
C GLY A 72 -17.13 -8.26 -5.16
N VAL A 73 -16.44 -9.38 -5.33
CA VAL A 73 -15.49 -9.60 -6.44
C VAL A 73 -16.17 -9.66 -7.81
N LEU A 74 -17.47 -9.97 -7.87
CA LEU A 74 -18.27 -9.98 -9.10
C LEU A 74 -18.85 -8.60 -9.44
N SER A 75 -18.60 -7.59 -8.62
CA SER A 75 -18.84 -6.21 -9.03
C SER A 75 -17.94 -5.85 -10.21
N GLU A 76 -18.49 -5.14 -11.19
CA GLU A 76 -17.72 -4.55 -12.29
C GLU A 76 -16.66 -3.56 -11.76
N ASP A 77 -16.84 -2.94 -10.60
CA ASP A 77 -16.01 -1.82 -10.16
C ASP A 77 -15.00 -2.16 -9.06
N LEU A 78 -15.34 -3.05 -8.12
CA LEU A 78 -14.59 -3.13 -6.85
C LEU A 78 -13.14 -3.62 -7.05
N VAL A 79 -12.91 -4.64 -7.86
CA VAL A 79 -11.55 -5.13 -8.14
C VAL A 79 -10.77 -4.13 -9.00
N PHE A 80 -11.43 -3.53 -9.99
CA PHE A 80 -10.84 -2.49 -10.84
C PHE A 80 -10.37 -1.29 -10.00
N ASN A 81 -11.24 -0.76 -9.14
CA ASN A 81 -10.95 0.37 -8.24
C ASN A 81 -9.80 0.05 -7.28
N ALA A 82 -9.75 -1.17 -6.74
CA ALA A 82 -8.63 -1.61 -5.90
C ALA A 82 -7.30 -1.65 -6.69
N SER A 83 -7.32 -2.13 -7.93
CA SER A 83 -6.13 -2.13 -8.80
C SER A 83 -5.65 -0.71 -9.12
N VAL A 84 -6.56 0.19 -9.48
CA VAL A 84 -6.24 1.60 -9.75
C VAL A 84 -5.69 2.29 -8.49
N ALA A 85 -6.32 2.08 -7.33
CA ALA A 85 -5.87 2.63 -6.06
C ALA A 85 -4.44 2.16 -5.71
N GLN A 86 -4.16 0.87 -5.85
CA GLN A 86 -2.81 0.34 -5.62
C GLN A 86 -1.77 1.00 -6.54
N ARG A 87 -2.08 1.12 -7.84
CA ARG A 87 -1.16 1.75 -8.82
C ARG A 87 -0.92 3.22 -8.48
N GLY A 88 -1.97 3.96 -8.11
CA GLY A 88 -1.87 5.36 -7.69
C GLY A 88 -0.99 5.52 -6.46
N LEU A 89 -1.20 4.69 -5.42
CA LEU A 89 -0.36 4.66 -4.23
C LEU A 89 1.10 4.34 -4.57
N ALA A 90 1.36 3.36 -5.42
CA ALA A 90 2.73 3.01 -5.83
C ALA A 90 3.46 4.20 -6.50
N ILE A 91 2.75 5.00 -7.30
CA ILE A 91 3.30 6.21 -7.92
C ILE A 91 3.66 7.26 -6.86
N GLU A 92 2.78 7.50 -5.88
CA GLU A 92 3.09 8.44 -4.79
C GLU A 92 4.31 7.99 -3.97
N TYR A 93 4.46 6.68 -3.73
CA TYR A 93 5.65 6.14 -3.08
C TYR A 93 6.91 6.38 -3.92
N LEU A 94 6.85 6.18 -5.24
CA LEU A 94 7.98 6.48 -6.13
C LEU A 94 8.39 7.95 -6.08
N LYS A 95 7.43 8.88 -5.98
CA LYS A 95 7.74 10.31 -5.81
C LYS A 95 8.47 10.59 -4.49
N VAL A 96 8.01 10.00 -3.39
CA VAL A 96 8.66 10.13 -2.07
C VAL A 96 10.08 9.56 -2.10
N VAL A 97 10.24 8.33 -2.62
CA VAL A 97 11.56 7.69 -2.75
C VAL A 97 12.50 8.53 -3.60
N THR A 98 12.02 9.05 -4.73
CA THR A 98 12.83 9.92 -5.60
C THR A 98 13.26 11.17 -4.84
N LYS A 99 12.37 11.81 -4.07
CA LYS A 99 12.70 12.99 -3.26
C LYS A 99 13.74 12.68 -2.16
N ILE A 100 13.72 11.49 -1.58
CA ILE A 100 14.71 11.05 -0.58
C ILE A 100 16.08 10.81 -1.24
N LEU A 101 16.09 10.20 -2.43
CA LEU A 101 17.30 9.84 -3.16
C LEU A 101 17.89 10.99 -3.97
N ASP A 102 17.14 12.05 -4.20
CA ASP A 102 17.61 13.26 -4.86
C ASP A 102 18.67 13.95 -3.97
N GLN A 103 19.94 13.65 -4.26
CA GLN A 103 21.11 14.20 -3.55
C GLN A 103 21.44 15.64 -3.98
N THR A 104 20.64 16.22 -4.88
CA THR A 104 20.89 17.55 -5.42
C THR A 104 20.43 18.60 -4.41
N LYS A 105 21.39 19.28 -3.77
CA LYS A 105 21.20 20.62 -3.20
C LYS A 105 21.28 21.67 -4.31
#